data_AF-A0AB35F7Q9-F1
#
_entry.id   AF-A0AB35F7Q9-F1
#
_cell.length_a   1.000
_cell.length_b   1.000
_cell.length_c   1.000
_cell.angle_alpha   90.00
_cell.angle_beta   90.00
_cell.angle_gamma   90.00
#
_symmetry.space_group_name_H-M   'P 1'
#
loop_
_entity.id
_entity.type
_entity.pdbx_description
1 polymer ?
#
loop_
_entity_poly.entity_id
_entity_poly.type
_entity_poly.pdbx_seq_one_letter_code
_entity_poly.pdbx_strand_id
1 'polypeptide(L)'
;MDTDQVILPDSAAWVLRGTAGSARYTTRVELDQLGERQPPLGRATACLAVLIPIRKSDLWWSLAQDERRAIIQERSAHFQIGMDYLPAVARRLYHSRDLGEPFDFLTWFEFAEESAPQFEAMLFRLRATEEWRYVEREVEIRLRIWQDE
;
A
#
# COMPACT_ATOMS: atom_id res chain seq x y z
N MET A 1 33.44 0.26 -5.58
CA MET A 1 32.94 0.76 -4.29
C MET A 1 31.54 0.22 -4.16
N ASP A 2 31.34 -0.68 -3.21
CA ASP A 2 30.08 -1.38 -2.98
C ASP A 2 29.20 -0.47 -2.12
N THR A 3 28.27 0.25 -2.76
CA THR A 3 27.44 1.30 -2.13
C THR A 3 26.13 0.79 -1.54
N ASP A 4 25.87 -0.51 -1.60
CA ASP A 4 24.57 -1.09 -1.19
C ASP A 4 24.55 -1.63 0.25
N GLN A 5 25.52 -1.26 1.09
CA GLN A 5 25.45 -1.58 2.51
C GLN A 5 24.37 -0.73 3.18
N VAL A 6 23.19 -1.33 3.37
CA VAL A 6 22.15 -0.81 4.25
C VAL A 6 22.73 -0.65 5.65
N ILE A 7 23.08 0.58 6.03
CA ILE A 7 23.44 0.91 7.40
C ILE A 7 22.14 0.86 8.21
N LEU A 8 22.02 -0.15 9.07
CA LEU A 8 20.95 -0.23 10.06
C LEU A 8 21.30 0.74 11.19
N PRO A 9 20.37 1.58 11.65
CA PRO A 9 20.52 2.28 12.92
C PRO A 9 20.83 1.29 14.04
N ASP A 10 21.63 1.73 15.03
CA ASP A 10 21.92 0.91 16.20
C ASP A 10 20.61 0.40 16.83
N SER A 11 20.55 -0.91 17.12
CA SER A 11 19.39 -1.67 17.62
C SER A 11 18.24 -2.00 16.65
N ALA A 12 18.27 -1.57 15.39
CA ALA A 12 17.24 -1.93 14.41
C ALA A 12 17.45 -3.34 13.84
N ALA A 13 16.43 -4.20 13.90
CA ALA A 13 16.46 -5.53 13.29
C ALA A 13 16.33 -5.49 11.75
N TRP A 14 15.71 -4.44 11.21
CA TRP A 14 15.47 -4.23 9.78
C TRP A 14 15.14 -2.77 9.49
N VAL A 15 15.34 -2.36 8.24
CA VAL A 15 14.93 -1.05 7.72
C VAL A 15 14.28 -1.27 6.35
N LEU A 16 13.18 -0.57 6.09
CA LEU A 16 12.51 -0.50 4.80
C LEU A 16 12.40 0.97 4.39
N ARG A 17 12.79 1.30 3.16
CA ARG A 17 12.73 2.67 2.64
C ARG A 17 11.83 2.76 1.43
N GLY A 18 11.15 3.88 1.25
CA GLY A 18 10.32 4.15 0.08
C GLY A 18 10.04 5.63 -0.08
N THR A 19 9.71 6.04 -1.29
CA THR A 19 9.38 7.43 -1.62
C THR A 19 7.90 7.57 -1.93
N ALA A 20 7.28 8.66 -1.44
CA ALA A 20 5.97 9.04 -1.92
C ALA A 20 6.12 9.52 -3.38
N GLY A 21 5.41 8.87 -4.30
CA GLY A 21 5.51 9.13 -5.74
C GLY A 21 4.24 9.76 -6.30
N SER A 22 4.33 10.23 -7.55
CA SER A 22 3.15 10.61 -8.33
C SER A 22 2.27 9.41 -8.63
N ALA A 23 0.96 9.62 -8.76
CA ALA A 23 0.03 8.57 -9.17
C ALA A 23 0.46 7.93 -10.51
N ARG A 24 0.51 6.59 -10.56
CA ARG A 24 0.94 5.81 -11.75
C ARG A 24 -0.22 5.29 -12.57
N TYR A 25 -1.35 4.98 -11.92
CA TYR A 25 -2.52 4.34 -12.53
C TYR A 25 -3.83 5.04 -12.17
N THR A 26 -3.77 6.27 -11.66
CA THR A 26 -4.96 7.02 -11.25
C THR A 26 -5.26 8.08 -12.31
N THR A 27 -6.49 8.09 -12.82
CA THR A 27 -6.95 9.16 -13.73
C THR A 27 -7.26 10.44 -12.96
N ARG A 28 -7.55 11.53 -13.68
CA ARG A 28 -8.00 12.78 -13.06
C ARG A 28 -9.28 12.57 -12.24
N VAL A 29 -10.28 11.93 -12.83
CA VAL A 29 -11.59 11.69 -12.17
C VAL A 29 -11.42 10.83 -10.92
N GLU A 30 -10.63 9.76 -11.00
CA GLU A 30 -10.32 8.89 -9.86
C GLU A 30 -9.56 9.66 -8.75
N LEU A 31 -8.66 10.57 -9.13
CA LEU A 31 -7.91 11.38 -8.17
C LEU A 31 -8.81 12.38 -7.45
N ASP A 32 -9.75 13.01 -8.16
CA ASP A 32 -10.70 13.95 -7.58
C ASP A 32 -11.64 13.24 -6.59
N GLN A 33 -12.17 12.07 -6.97
CA GLN A 33 -12.98 11.22 -6.08
C GLN A 33 -12.22 10.77 -4.82
N LEU A 34 -10.93 10.47 -4.96
CA LEU A 34 -10.07 10.17 -3.81
C LEU A 34 -9.90 11.37 -2.90
N GLY A 35 -9.69 12.56 -3.45
CA GLY A 35 -9.53 13.80 -2.68
C GLY A 35 -10.76 14.12 -1.82
N GLU A 36 -11.95 13.76 -2.30
CA GLU A 36 -13.22 13.99 -1.57
C GLU A 36 -13.44 13.00 -0.41
N ARG A 37 -12.90 11.78 -0.50
CA ARG A 37 -13.27 10.68 0.42
C ARG A 37 -12.14 10.16 1.29
N GLN A 38 -10.89 10.35 0.89
CA GLN A 38 -9.75 9.82 1.63
C GLN A 38 -9.51 10.65 2.90
N PRO A 39 -9.50 10.02 4.09
CA PRO A 39 -9.16 10.71 5.32
C PRO A 39 -7.65 11.03 5.39
N PRO A 40 -7.25 12.05 6.18
CA PRO A 40 -5.84 12.24 6.50
C PRO A 40 -5.31 11.07 7.35
N LEU A 41 -3.99 10.89 7.35
CA LEU A 41 -3.29 10.06 8.34
C LEU A 41 -3.28 10.78 9.70
N GLY A 42 -3.09 10.02 10.79
CA GLY A 42 -2.95 10.58 12.14
C GLY A 42 -4.25 11.09 12.76
N ARG A 43 -5.41 10.51 12.37
CA ARG A 43 -6.67 10.81 13.06
C ARG A 43 -6.61 10.30 14.50
N ALA A 44 -7.17 11.04 15.45
CA ALA A 44 -7.24 10.64 16.85
C ALA A 44 -7.93 9.28 17.06
N THR A 45 -8.92 8.93 16.22
CA THR A 45 -9.59 7.63 16.30
C THR A 45 -8.79 6.49 15.67
N ALA A 46 -7.77 6.76 14.86
CA ALA A 46 -7.00 5.74 14.14
C ALA A 46 -5.88 5.16 15.03
N CYS A 47 -6.24 4.24 15.92
CA CYS A 47 -5.33 3.60 16.87
C CYS A 47 -4.69 2.30 16.35
N LEU A 48 -5.14 1.77 15.21
CA LEU A 48 -4.54 0.61 14.56
C LEU A 48 -3.90 1.02 13.23
N ALA A 49 -2.79 0.37 12.90
CA ALA A 49 -2.14 0.52 11.61
C ALA A 49 -1.60 -0.80 11.08
N VAL A 50 -1.47 -0.89 9.76
CA VAL A 50 -0.87 -2.04 9.10
C VAL A 50 0.08 -1.55 8.01
N LEU A 51 1.34 -1.98 8.09
CA LEU A 51 2.33 -1.86 7.03
C LEU A 51 2.37 -3.17 6.26
N ILE A 52 2.11 -3.10 4.95
CA ILE A 52 2.19 -4.24 4.04
C ILE A 52 3.23 -3.93 2.95
N PRO A 53 4.48 -4.39 3.12
CA PRO A 53 5.47 -4.40 2.06
C PRO A 53 5.10 -5.45 1.01
N ILE A 54 5.11 -5.06 -0.27
CA ILE A 54 4.69 -5.89 -1.40
C ILE A 54 5.76 -5.88 -2.47
N ARG A 55 6.12 -7.06 -2.98
CA ARG A 55 6.96 -7.25 -4.17
C ARG A 55 6.14 -7.95 -5.25
N LYS A 56 6.20 -7.42 -6.47
CA LYS A 56 5.62 -8.05 -7.66
C LYS A 56 6.70 -8.74 -8.48
N SER A 57 6.27 -9.75 -9.24
CA SER A 57 7.15 -10.57 -10.06
C SER A 57 7.78 -9.83 -11.23
N ASP A 58 8.87 -10.37 -11.78
CA ASP A 58 9.50 -9.81 -12.98
C ASP A 58 8.54 -9.77 -14.18
N LEU A 59 7.62 -10.74 -14.27
CA LEU A 59 6.59 -10.76 -15.31
C LEU A 59 5.74 -9.48 -15.24
N TRP A 60 5.31 -9.06 -14.04
CA TRP A 60 4.59 -7.80 -13.87
C TRP A 60 5.37 -6.61 -14.38
N TRP A 61 6.67 -6.54 -14.09
CA TRP A 61 7.51 -5.43 -14.49
C TRP A 61 7.88 -5.44 -15.97
N SER A 62 7.71 -6.57 -16.67
CA SER A 62 7.87 -6.67 -18.12
C SER A 62 6.65 -6.15 -18.92
N LEU A 63 5.49 -6.03 -18.27
CA LEU A 63 4.27 -5.55 -18.88
C LEU A 63 4.33 -4.05 -19.20
N ALA A 64 3.75 -3.68 -20.34
CA ALA A 64 3.56 -2.29 -20.72
C ALA A 64 2.61 -1.56 -19.74
N GLN A 65 2.63 -0.22 -19.80
CA GLN A 65 1.88 0.61 -18.85
C GLN A 65 0.36 0.42 -18.96
N ASP A 66 -0.15 0.29 -20.17
CA ASP A 66 -1.54 0.00 -20.50
C ASP A 66 -1.95 -1.39 -20.02
N GLU A 67 -1.12 -2.41 -20.23
CA GLU A 67 -1.37 -3.77 -19.73
C GLU A 67 -1.47 -3.81 -18.20
N ARG A 68 -0.53 -3.16 -17.50
CA ARG A 68 -0.59 -3.03 -16.03
C ARG A 68 -1.82 -2.27 -15.56
N ARG A 69 -2.21 -1.19 -16.25
CA ARG A 69 -3.42 -0.43 -15.92
C ARG A 69 -4.67 -1.27 -16.09
N ALA A 70 -4.80 -2.00 -17.19
CA ALA A 70 -5.95 -2.87 -17.44
C ALA A 70 -6.11 -3.94 -16.36
N ILE A 71 -5.00 -4.55 -15.91
CA ILE A 71 -5.03 -5.52 -14.81
C ILE A 71 -5.47 -4.87 -13.50
N ILE A 72 -4.89 -3.74 -13.11
CA ILE A 72 -5.20 -3.06 -11.84
C ILE A 72 -6.65 -2.57 -11.81
N GLN A 73 -7.10 -1.91 -12.87
CA GLN A 73 -8.39 -1.22 -12.86
C GLN A 73 -9.51 -2.06 -13.45
N GLU A 74 -9.38 -2.46 -14.71
CA GLU A 74 -10.49 -3.11 -15.43
C GLU A 74 -10.76 -4.54 -14.95
N ARG A 75 -9.70 -5.27 -14.60
CA ARG A 75 -9.81 -6.70 -14.22
C ARG A 75 -9.78 -6.95 -12.71
N SER A 76 -9.19 -6.03 -11.94
CA SER A 76 -9.05 -6.17 -10.49
C SER A 76 -9.87 -5.16 -9.70
N ALA A 77 -10.41 -4.13 -10.36
CA ALA A 77 -11.19 -3.07 -9.72
C ALA A 77 -10.50 -2.47 -8.48
N HIS A 78 -9.16 -2.38 -8.48
CA HIS A 78 -8.36 -1.99 -7.31
C HIS A 78 -8.84 -0.67 -6.73
N PHE A 79 -9.04 0.34 -7.60
CA PHE A 79 -9.55 1.63 -7.19
C PHE A 79 -10.92 1.51 -6.52
N GLN A 80 -11.89 0.85 -7.17
CA GLN A 80 -13.25 0.74 -6.65
C GLN A 80 -13.30 -0.03 -5.32
N ILE A 81 -12.56 -1.14 -5.21
CA ILE A 81 -12.44 -1.90 -3.96
C ILE A 81 -11.94 -0.97 -2.86
N GLY A 82 -10.85 -0.23 -3.10
CA GLY A 82 -10.31 0.71 -2.12
C GLY A 82 -11.30 1.82 -1.74
N MET A 83 -12.05 2.36 -2.72
CA MET A 83 -13.07 3.37 -2.48
C MET A 83 -14.18 2.88 -1.55
N ASP A 84 -14.57 1.61 -1.59
CA ASP A 84 -15.63 1.06 -0.74
C ASP A 84 -15.28 1.13 0.77
N TYR A 85 -13.99 1.24 1.10
CA TYR A 85 -13.50 1.27 2.49
C TYR A 85 -13.08 2.67 2.97
N LEU A 86 -13.28 3.70 2.14
CA LEU A 86 -13.13 5.09 2.53
C LEU A 86 -14.46 5.66 3.06
N PRO A 87 -14.46 6.41 4.19
CA PRO A 87 -13.30 7.00 4.87
C PRO A 87 -12.79 6.20 6.09
N ALA A 88 -13.22 4.95 6.27
CA ALA A 88 -12.85 4.18 7.46
C ALA A 88 -11.34 3.89 7.51
N VAL A 89 -10.76 3.51 6.37
CA VAL A 89 -9.33 3.17 6.25
C VAL A 89 -8.56 4.32 5.59
N ALA A 90 -7.66 4.97 6.32
CA ALA A 90 -6.69 5.89 5.75
C ALA A 90 -5.55 5.11 5.09
N ARG A 91 -4.92 5.66 4.04
CA ARG A 91 -3.81 4.97 3.36
C ARG A 91 -2.72 5.90 2.84
N ARG A 92 -1.52 5.35 2.71
CA ARG A 92 -0.41 5.94 1.97
C ARG A 92 0.40 4.87 1.25
N LEU A 93 0.87 5.20 0.05
CA LEU A 93 1.71 4.34 -0.78
C LEU A 93 3.09 4.95 -0.91
N TYR A 94 4.11 4.10 -0.75
CA TYR A 94 5.49 4.43 -1.06
C TYR A 94 6.03 3.45 -2.10
N HIS A 95 6.82 3.97 -3.04
CA HIS A 95 7.55 3.19 -4.04
C HIS A 95 8.99 2.99 -3.59
N SER A 96 9.45 1.75 -3.64
CA SER A 96 10.77 1.35 -3.16
C SER A 96 11.56 0.54 -4.19
N ARG A 97 10.92 0.05 -5.26
CA ARG A 97 11.58 -0.72 -6.33
C ARG A 97 12.82 -0.03 -6.90
N ASP A 98 12.67 1.23 -7.31
CA ASP A 98 13.73 2.00 -7.97
C ASP A 98 14.87 2.37 -7.01
N LEU A 99 14.71 2.12 -5.71
CA LEU A 99 15.74 2.30 -4.68
C LEU A 99 16.58 1.03 -4.47
N GLY A 100 16.31 -0.06 -5.18
CA GLY A 100 16.97 -1.36 -4.98
C GLY A 100 16.51 -2.10 -3.71
N GLU A 101 15.42 -1.66 -3.08
CA GLU A 101 14.89 -2.25 -1.86
C GLU A 101 14.30 -3.66 -2.09
N PRO A 102 14.20 -4.50 -1.05
CA PRO A 102 13.72 -5.89 -1.19
C PRO A 102 12.22 -6.02 -1.51
N PHE A 103 11.47 -4.92 -1.47
CA PHE A 103 10.05 -4.82 -1.84
C PHE A 103 9.87 -3.69 -2.84
N ASP A 104 8.82 -3.78 -3.66
CA ASP A 104 8.53 -2.76 -4.67
C ASP A 104 7.68 -1.61 -4.12
N PHE A 105 6.82 -1.93 -3.15
CA PHE A 105 5.90 -1.01 -2.52
C PHE A 105 5.91 -1.20 -1.01
N LEU A 106 5.76 -0.09 -0.29
CA LEU A 106 5.38 -0.09 1.12
C LEU A 106 3.99 0.54 1.21
N THR A 107 2.98 -0.27 1.54
CA THR A 107 1.60 0.21 1.69
C THR A 107 1.29 0.37 3.16
N TRP A 108 0.79 1.55 3.53
CA TRP A 108 0.50 1.93 4.91
C TRP A 108 -0.98 2.19 5.05
N PHE A 109 -1.59 1.65 6.10
CA PHE A 109 -3.01 1.83 6.42
C PHE A 109 -3.19 2.19 7.89
N GLU A 110 -4.14 3.09 8.20
CA GLU A 110 -4.52 3.44 9.57
C GLU A 110 -6.04 3.48 9.72
N PHE A 111 -6.56 2.94 10.82
CA PHE A 111 -8.00 2.84 11.07
C PHE A 111 -8.29 2.66 12.56
N ALA A 112 -9.56 2.86 12.95
CA ALA A 112 -10.04 2.66 14.32
C ALA A 112 -10.33 1.17 14.59
N GLU A 113 -10.43 0.75 15.86
CA GLU A 113 -10.65 -0.66 16.21
C GLU A 113 -11.95 -1.21 15.59
N GLU A 114 -13.02 -0.41 15.58
CA GLU A 114 -14.31 -0.76 14.98
C GLU A 114 -14.25 -0.98 13.46
N SER A 115 -13.22 -0.44 12.81
CA SER A 115 -12.99 -0.57 11.36
C SER A 115 -12.08 -1.76 11.00
N ALA A 116 -11.55 -2.50 11.97
CA ALA A 116 -10.70 -3.66 11.69
C ALA A 116 -11.37 -4.71 10.78
N PRO A 117 -12.66 -5.08 10.97
CA PRO A 117 -13.32 -6.03 10.06
C PRO A 117 -13.44 -5.51 8.61
N GLN A 118 -13.56 -4.20 8.44
CA GLN A 118 -13.62 -3.57 7.12
C GLN A 118 -12.25 -3.65 6.43
N PHE A 119 -11.16 -3.41 7.17
CA PHE A 119 -9.80 -3.60 6.66
C PHE A 119 -9.53 -5.05 6.25
N GLU A 120 -9.91 -6.04 7.06
CA GLU A 120 -9.75 -7.46 6.69
C GLU A 120 -10.54 -7.82 5.43
N ALA A 121 -11.78 -7.32 5.31
CA ALA A 121 -12.59 -7.54 4.12
C ALA A 121 -11.96 -6.91 2.87
N MET A 122 -11.35 -5.73 3.00
CA MET A 122 -10.62 -5.08 1.92
C MET A 122 -9.42 -5.93 1.46
N LEU A 123 -8.58 -6.38 2.40
CA LEU A 123 -7.43 -7.23 2.06
C LEU A 123 -7.86 -8.54 1.42
N PHE A 124 -8.89 -9.19 1.95
CA PHE A 124 -9.44 -10.41 1.37
C PHE A 124 -9.88 -10.19 -0.09
N ARG A 125 -10.61 -9.11 -0.37
CA ARG A 125 -11.04 -8.77 -1.74
C ARG A 125 -9.85 -8.50 -2.65
N LEU A 126 -8.87 -7.70 -2.21
CA LEU A 126 -7.68 -7.37 -3.02
C LEU A 126 -6.86 -8.64 -3.34
N ARG A 127 -6.66 -9.52 -2.36
CA ARG A 127 -5.91 -10.78 -2.53
C ARG A 127 -6.58 -11.77 -3.49
N ALA A 128 -7.89 -11.66 -3.69
CA ALA A 128 -8.63 -12.49 -4.61
C ALA A 128 -8.57 -12.01 -6.08
N THR A 129 -7.96 -10.84 -6.35
CA THR A 129 -7.93 -10.23 -7.69
C THR A 129 -6.89 -10.86 -8.62
N GLU A 130 -7.00 -10.58 -9.93
CA GLU A 130 -5.98 -10.93 -10.92
C GLU A 130 -4.64 -10.24 -10.61
N GLU A 131 -4.66 -8.98 -10.17
CA GLU A 131 -3.46 -8.24 -9.77
C GLU A 131 -2.62 -9.00 -8.75
N TRP A 132 -3.26 -9.66 -7.77
CA TRP A 132 -2.55 -10.36 -6.70
C TRP A 132 -1.81 -11.61 -7.18
N ARG A 133 -2.14 -12.14 -8.36
CA ARG A 133 -1.38 -13.25 -8.99
C ARG A 133 0.05 -12.86 -9.33
N TYR A 134 0.34 -11.57 -9.40
CA TYR A 134 1.67 -11.03 -9.66
C TYR A 134 2.44 -10.69 -8.38
N VAL A 135 1.84 -10.83 -7.19
CA VAL A 135 2.53 -10.61 -5.91
C VAL A 135 3.33 -11.87 -5.55
N GLU A 136 4.64 -11.73 -5.38
CA GLU A 136 5.54 -12.85 -5.05
C GLU A 136 6.06 -12.80 -3.61
N ARG A 137 5.96 -11.63 -2.96
CA ARG A 137 6.31 -11.47 -1.56
C ARG A 137 5.40 -10.43 -0.92
N GLU A 138 4.83 -10.80 0.21
CA GLU A 138 3.95 -9.97 1.02
C GLU A 138 4.20 -10.28 2.50
N VAL A 139 4.20 -9.24 3.34
CA VAL A 139 4.28 -9.37 4.79
C VAL A 139 3.26 -8.41 5.40
N GLU A 140 2.55 -8.84 6.44
CA GLU A 140 1.70 -7.95 7.23
C GLU A 140 2.39 -7.61 8.55
N ILE A 141 2.66 -6.33 8.78
CA ILE A 141 3.16 -5.82 10.06
C ILE A 141 2.03 -5.00 10.69
N ARG A 142 1.42 -5.56 11.73
CA ARG A 142 0.29 -4.95 12.45
C ARG A 142 0.80 -4.17 13.66
N LEU A 143 0.27 -2.97 13.82
CA LEU A 143 0.74 -1.97 14.77
C LEU A 143 -0.44 -1.40 15.55
N ARG A 144 -0.18 -1.02 16.80
CA ARG A 144 -1.04 -0.13 17.57
C ARG A 144 -0.34 1.21 17.69
N ILE A 145 -1.00 2.27 17.28
CA ILE A 145 -0.53 3.65 17.41
C ILE A 145 -0.82 4.07 18.85
N TRP A 146 0.24 4.40 19.58
CA TRP A 146 0.11 5.01 20.90
C TRP A 146 -0.55 6.37 20.76
N GLN A 147 -1.63 6.58 21.50
CA GLN A 147 -2.30 7.86 21.64
C GLN A 147 -1.87 8.39 23.01
N ASP A 148 -1.25 9.57 23.05
CA ASP A 148 -1.01 10.25 24.34
C ASP A 148 -2.37 10.67 24.93
N GLU A 149 -2.56 10.48 26.24
CA GLU A 149 -3.77 10.89 26.99
C GLU A 149 -4.03 12.41 26.94
#